data_AF-E3S370-F1
#
_entry.id   AF-E3S370-F1
#
_cell.length_a   1.000
_cell.length_b   1.000
_cell.length_c   1.000
_cell.angle_alpha   90.00
_cell.angle_beta   90.00
_cell.angle_gamma   90.00
#
_symmetry.space_group_name_H-M   'P 1'
#
loop_
_entity.id
_entity.type
_entity.pdbx_description
1 polymer ?
#
loop_
_entity_poly.entity_id
_entity_poly.type
_entity_poly.pdbx_seq_one_letter_code
_entity_poly.pdbx_strand_id
1 'polypeptide(L)' 'IGSLLFVAVNTRPDVAFATSRLARFLTNPSAEHHRAADRVLLYLHLTRTLGLQFSGNDDLVVASDALFADNIVDRKSS' A
#
# COMPACT_ATOMS: atom_id res chain seq x y z
N ILE A 1 7.88 -5.81 -6.28
CA ILE A 1 6.71 -5.70 -5.36
C ILE A 1 7.05 -6.12 -3.93
N GLY A 2 7.71 -7.27 -3.69
CA GLY A 2 8.09 -7.70 -2.33
C GLY A 2 8.84 -6.63 -1.51
N SER A 3 9.79 -5.92 -2.11
CA SER A 3 10.52 -4.82 -1.43
C SER A 3 9.62 -3.63 -1.08
N LEU A 4 8.65 -3.28 -1.94
CA LEU A 4 7.67 -2.23 -1.64
C LEU A 4 6.73 -2.66 -0.51
N LEU A 5 6.35 -3.94 -0.47
CA LEU A 5 5.51 -4.50 0.60
C LEU A 5 6.24 -4.49 1.94
N PHE A 6 7.53 -4.83 1.93
CA PHE A 6 8.36 -4.74 3.13
C PHE A 6 8.41 -3.30 3.66
N VAL A 7 8.67 -2.32 2.79
CA VAL A 7 8.69 -0.90 3.15
C VAL A 7 7.34 -0.44 3.69
N ALA A 8 6.25 -0.85 3.03
CA ALA A 8 4.88 -0.54 3.42
C ALA A 8 4.53 -1.03 4.83
N VAL A 9 4.91 -2.27 5.16
CA VAL A 9 4.57 -2.89 6.45
C VAL A 9 5.45 -2.37 7.59
N ASN A 10 6.74 -2.14 7.32
CA ASN A 10 7.71 -1.91 8.41
C ASN A 10 8.00 -0.42 8.68
N THR A 11 7.99 0.42 7.64
CA THR A 11 8.57 1.78 7.74
C THR A 11 7.66 2.87 7.22
N ARG A 12 6.75 2.55 6.30
CA ARG A 12 6.00 3.51 5.49
C ARG A 12 4.56 3.01 5.21
N PRO A 13 3.68 3.00 6.22
CA PRO A 13 2.30 2.51 6.06
C PRO A 13 1.46 3.37 5.10
N ASP A 14 1.88 4.61 4.85
CA ASP A 14 1.32 5.52 3.84
C ASP A 14 1.29 4.93 2.42
N VAL A 15 2.27 4.08 2.05
CA VAL A 15 2.31 3.44 0.72
C VAL A 15 1.69 2.03 0.69
N ALA A 16 1.14 1.55 1.81
CA ALA A 16 0.61 0.19 1.91
C ALA A 16 -0.53 -0.08 0.92
N PHE A 17 -1.49 0.84 0.82
CA PHE A 17 -2.60 0.70 -0.11
C PHE A 17 -2.14 0.66 -1.58
N ALA A 18 -1.27 1.58 -1.97
CA ALA A 18 -0.73 1.63 -3.33
C ALA A 18 0.02 0.34 -3.69
N THR A 19 0.82 -0.16 -2.75
CA THR A 19 1.59 -1.40 -2.93
C THR A 19 0.68 -2.63 -3.03
N SER A 20 -0.32 -2.76 -2.16
CA SER A 20 -1.29 -3.86 -2.20
C SER A 20 -2.08 -3.87 -3.50
N ARG A 21 -2.45 -2.71 -4.04
CA ARG A 21 -3.09 -2.62 -5.36
C ARG A 21 -2.16 -3.06 -6.49
N LEU A 22 -0.90 -2.65 -6.47
CA LEU A 22 0.09 -3.06 -7.48
C LEU A 22 0.37 -4.57 -7.42
N ALA A 23 0.33 -5.19 -6.24
CA ALA A 23 0.53 -6.63 -6.08
C ALA A 23 -0.51 -7.47 -6.84
N ARG A 24 -1.73 -6.96 -7.00
CA ARG A 24 -2.81 -7.63 -7.77
C ARG A 24 -2.51 -7.73 -9.27
N PHE A 25 -1.66 -6.87 -9.81
CA PHE A 25 -1.33 -6.82 -11.24
C PHE A 25 0.04 -7.43 -11.58
N LEU A 26 0.58 -8.26 -10.69
CA LEU A 26 1.87 -8.92 -10.88
C LEU A 26 1.89 -9.92 -12.04
N THR A 27 0.77 -10.60 -12.29
CA THR A 27 0.68 -11.66 -13.31
C THR A 27 0.55 -11.10 -14.73
N ASN A 28 -0.03 -9.90 -14.88
CA ASN A 28 -0.16 -9.22 -16.17
C ASN A 28 -0.10 -7.70 -15.98
N PRO A 29 1.11 -7.13 -15.81
CA PRO A 29 1.27 -5.71 -15.60
C PRO A 29 1.09 -4.94 -16.91
N SER A 30 0.30 -3.87 -16.86
CA SER A 30 0.15 -2.90 -17.93
C SER A 30 1.15 -1.76 -17.76
N ALA A 31 1.37 -0.97 -18.81
CA ALA A 31 2.22 0.23 -18.73
C ALA A 31 1.76 1.22 -17.65
N GLU A 32 0.46 1.24 -17.34
CA GLU A 32 -0.09 2.06 -16.26
C GLU A 32 0.38 1.56 -14.88
N HIS A 33 0.38 0.24 -14.65
CA HIS A 33 0.85 -0.35 -13.40
C HIS A 33 2.35 -0.15 -13.19
N HIS A 34 3.14 -0.19 -14.27
CA HIS A 34 4.57 0.17 -14.21
C HIS A 34 4.78 1.63 -13.80
N ARG A 35 4.09 2.58 -14.44
CA ARG A 35 4.18 3.99 -14.06
C ARG A 35 3.73 4.23 -12.61
N ALA A 36 2.70 3.53 -12.16
CA ALA A 36 2.24 3.62 -10.78
C ALA A 36 3.29 3.08 -9.79
N ALA A 37 3.99 1.98 -10.12
CA ALA A 37 5.10 1.47 -9.32
C ALA A 37 6.27 2.47 -9.26
N ASP A 38 6.64 3.05 -10.40
CA ASP A 38 7.69 4.08 -10.48
C ASP A 38 7.33 5.31 -9.64
N ARG A 39 6.05 5.71 -9.65
CA ARG A 39 5.56 6.81 -8.82
C ARG A 39 5.69 6.53 -7.33
N VAL A 40 5.42 5.29 -6.89
CA VAL A 40 5.60 4.89 -5.48
C VAL A 40 7.09 4.93 -5.11
N LEU A 41 7.97 4.45 -5.98
CA LEU A 41 9.42 4.50 -5.74
C LEU A 41 9.93 5.93 -5.67
N LEU A 42 9.49 6.80 -6.58
CA LEU A 42 9.84 8.22 -6.57
C LEU A 42 9.35 8.91 -5.31
N TYR A 43 8.12 8.61 -4.88
CA TYR A 43 7.56 9.14 -3.65
C TYR A 43 8.40 8.75 -2.42
N LEU A 44 8.78 7.48 -2.31
CA LEU A 44 9.64 6.99 -1.23
C LEU A 44 11.01 7.66 -1.25
N HIS A 45 11.58 7.88 -2.45
CA HIS A 45 12.86 8.54 -2.59
C HIS A 45 12.82 10.02 -2.19
N LEU A 46 11.83 10.77 -2.70
CA LEU A 46 11.68 12.21 -2.44
C LEU A 46 11.30 12.50 -1.00
N THR A 47 10.50 11.63 -0.39
CA THR A 47 10.02 11.84 0.98
C THR A 47 10.88 11.14 2.02
N ARG A 48 12.03 10.54 1.69
CA ARG A 48 12.85 9.72 2.60
C ARG A 48 13.19 10.33 3.97
N THR A 49 13.16 11.66 4.09
CA THR A 49 13.43 12.39 5.34
C THR A 49 12.17 12.77 6.12
N LEU A 50 11.00 12.58 5.52
CA LEU A 50 9.70 12.82 6.14
C LEU A 50 9.25 11.57 6.89
N GLY A 51 8.52 11.76 7.99
CA GLY A 51 7.90 10.69 8.75
C GLY A 51 6.50 11.10 9.18
N LEU A 52 5.63 10.10 9.39
CA LEU A 52 4.33 10.35 10.00
C LEU A 52 4.54 10.60 11.49
N GLN A 53 4.17 11.80 11.95
CA GLN A 53 4.13 12.13 13.36
C GLN A 53 2.67 12.08 13.82
N PHE A 54 2.35 11.10 14.65
CA PHE A 54 1.09 11.08 15.39
C PHE A 54 1.31 11.89 16.67
N SER A 55 0.69 13.07 16.75
CA SER A 55 0.66 13.87 17.97
C SER A 55 -0.78 13.99 18.47
N GLY A 56 -1.05 13.41 19.64
CA GLY A 56 -2.31 13.48 20.36
C GLY A 56 -2.06 12.96 21.77
N ASN A 57 -2.77 13.50 22.76
CA ASN A 57 -2.74 12.97 24.14
C ASN A 57 -3.62 11.71 24.31
N ASP A 58 -4.13 11.17 23.20
CA ASP A 58 -5.01 10.01 23.16
C ASP A 58 -4.21 8.73 22.89
N ASP A 59 -4.69 7.62 23.43
CA ASP A 59 -4.11 6.30 23.15
C ASP A 59 -4.23 5.93 21.67
N LEU A 60 -3.14 5.43 21.08
CA LEU A 60 -3.13 4.96 19.70
C LEU A 60 -3.92 3.65 19.58
N VAL A 61 -5.16 3.73 19.11
CA VAL A 61 -5.97 2.54 18.80
C VAL A 61 -5.74 2.13 17.35
N VAL A 62 -5.10 0.98 17.15
CA VAL A 62 -4.86 0.40 15.82
C VAL A 62 -5.82 -0.78 15.61
N ALA A 63 -6.66 -0.69 14.58
CA ALA A 63 -7.50 -1.79 14.12
C ALA A 63 -7.04 -2.22 12.72
N SER A 64 -6.92 -3.53 12.52
CA SER A 64 -6.61 -4.12 11.21
C SER A 64 -7.76 -5.03 10.82
N ASP A 65 -8.55 -4.62 9.84
CA ASP A 65 -9.56 -5.48 9.22
C ASP A 65 -8.97 -6.13 7.97
N ALA A 66 -9.16 -7.44 7.84
CA ALA A 66 -8.70 -8.24 6.72
C ALA A 66 -9.90 -8.95 6.08
N LEU A 67 -10.90 -8.16 5.66
CA LEU A 67 -12.00 -8.66 4.84
C LEU A 67 -11.55 -8.71 3.37
N PHE A 68 -11.45 -9.93 2.84
CA PHE A 68 -11.18 -10.20 1.43
C PHE A 68 -12.48 -10.25 0.59
N ALA A 69 -13.64 -10.27 1.24
CA ALA A 69 -14.92 -10.70 0.65
C ALA A 69 -15.86 -9.56 0.19
N ASP A 70 -15.50 -8.31 0.44
CA ASP A 70 -16.30 -7.09 0.26
C ASP A 70 -15.85 -6.24 -0.94
N ASN A 71 -14.91 -6.76 -1.74
CA ASN A 71 -14.46 -6.11 -2.96
C ASN A 71 -15.50 -6.27 -4.09
N ILE A 72 -16.26 -5.21 -4.35
CA ILE A 72 -17.34 -5.17 -5.37
C ILE A 72 -16.86 -5.52 -6.80
N VAL A 73 -15.56 -5.41 -7.05
CA VAL A 73 -14.93 -5.69 -8.35
C VAL A 73 -14.75 -7.19 -8.62
N ASP A 74 -14.71 -8.04 -7.58
CA ASP A 74 -14.35 -9.47 -7.70
C ASP A 74 -15.39 -10.43 -7.08
N ARG A 75 -16.67 -10.04 -7.08
CA ARG A 75 -17.76 -10.91 -6.62
C ARG A 75 -17.93 -12.09 -7.57
N LYS A 76 -17.30 -13.23 -7.28
CA LYS A 76 -17.75 -14.54 -7.74
C LYS A 76 -18.32 -15.32 -6.56
N SER A 77 -19.61 -15.60 -6.64
CA SER A 77 -20.28 -16.60 -5.83
C SER A 77 -19.79 -17.98 -6.27
N SER A 78 -19.42 -18.85 -5.31
CA SER A 78 -19.28 -20.29 -5.53
C SER A 78 -20.61 -20.93 -5.89
#